data_AF-A0A226ECZ8-F1
#
_entry.id   AF-A0A226ECZ8-F1
#
_cell.length_a   1.000
_cell.length_b   1.000
_cell.length_c   1.000
_cell.angle_alpha   90.00
_cell.angle_beta   90.00
_cell.angle_gamma   90.00
#
_symmetry.space_group_name_H-M   'P 1'
#
loop_
_entity.id
_entity.type
_entity.pdbx_description
1 polymer ?
#
loop_
_entity_poly.entity_id
_entity_poly.type
_entity_poly.pdbx_seq_one_letter_code
_entity_poly.pdbx_strand_id
1 'polypeptide(L)'
;MLFQFGQSLFNLNLRYQSRLGINLLKLNCKQGQFVKSGGLSYLKPSIVIGASLAILVNGFYILATAPIAKVEGMIILLFTFSLATSLVSLAPLIKDTDNFILLLNMLIGVDKRFGDSFSGISTLEERPSTCPSQILRALCIFGSASNLIFLKNPENPNHWKKEDQITVIGQRNLPMYGSETGMSRVSPLYSRGYSMQKSILGLRFCFLSTIIFAVVAPYVGTLLTVYIPGMPLFLGSIIDRHVTPQCACYNIPQIIVLLIQPWLIFVLSSLMAFLIGSVFLGTVFCVISYLSCLASACLSLENTPLIFQSYQQLQVLVSQINLCFRPVVLPAVLCFITAINVFGTSLTFSPNNEEATFITQFFFAFVAIESKIAIIGLGTIAGFVNKTSIKNINKLTTISFHDTKARIRLRKIAKSLVPMKIRFVNDFIQISTPLVITSFCAKTTMRLLCIN
;
A
#
# COMPACT_ATOMS: atom_id res chain seq x y z
N MET A 1 -8.64 9.99 12.87
CA MET A 1 -7.57 10.99 12.61
C MET A 1 -6.50 10.48 11.64
N LEU A 2 -5.88 9.31 11.87
CA LEU A 2 -4.71 8.88 11.10
C LEU A 2 -5.05 8.58 9.64
N PHE A 3 -6.17 7.86 9.42
CA PHE A 3 -6.66 7.59 8.08
C PHE A 3 -7.20 8.86 7.40
N GLN A 4 -7.90 9.73 8.14
CA GLN A 4 -8.38 11.01 7.61
C GLN A 4 -7.26 11.89 7.00
N PHE A 5 -6.06 11.91 7.61
CA PHE A 5 -4.91 12.61 7.02
C PHE A 5 -4.48 11.99 5.68
N GLY A 6 -4.47 10.66 5.59
CA GLY A 6 -4.18 9.92 4.36
C GLY A 6 -5.30 9.99 3.32
N GLN A 7 -6.54 10.25 3.75
CA GLN A 7 -7.73 10.23 2.92
C GLN A 7 -7.69 11.28 1.80
N SER A 8 -7.08 12.45 2.04
CA SER A 8 -6.90 13.47 1.00
C SER A 8 -5.98 12.97 -0.12
N LEU A 9 -4.84 12.36 0.23
CA LEU A 9 -3.91 11.75 -0.74
C LEU A 9 -4.53 10.53 -1.45
N PHE A 10 -5.29 9.73 -0.71
CA PHE A 10 -6.04 8.61 -1.26
C PHE A 10 -7.07 9.08 -2.30
N ASN A 11 -7.82 10.15 -2.00
CA ASN A 11 -8.78 10.75 -2.91
C ASN A 11 -8.09 11.39 -4.13
N LEU A 12 -6.91 11.99 -3.94
CA LEU A 12 -6.08 12.48 -5.06
C LEU A 12 -5.71 11.33 -6.00
N ASN A 13 -5.28 10.18 -5.47
CA ASN A 13 -4.97 9.00 -6.26
C ASN A 13 -6.21 8.44 -6.99
N LEU A 14 -7.38 8.41 -6.33
CA LEU A 14 -8.64 8.04 -6.97
C LEU A 14 -9.03 8.99 -8.11
N ARG A 15 -8.82 10.30 -7.95
CA ARG A 15 -9.06 11.29 -9.01
C ARG A 15 -8.08 11.09 -10.17
N TYR A 16 -6.83 10.77 -9.89
CA TYR A 16 -5.84 10.45 -10.90
C TYR A 16 -6.27 9.21 -11.71
N GLN A 17 -6.67 8.13 -11.04
CA GLN A 17 -7.21 6.94 -11.70
C GLN A 17 -8.48 7.22 -12.51
N SER A 18 -9.36 8.08 -12.00
CA SER A 18 -10.57 8.52 -12.70
C SER A 18 -10.24 9.21 -14.03
N ARG A 19 -9.19 10.06 -14.06
CA ARG A 19 -8.69 10.70 -15.28
C ARG A 19 -8.09 9.72 -16.28
N LEU A 20 -7.51 8.61 -15.79
CA LEU A 20 -7.05 7.51 -16.63
C LEU A 20 -8.20 6.61 -17.13
N GLY A 21 -9.46 6.92 -16.80
CA GLY A 21 -10.64 6.12 -17.15
C GLY A 21 -10.88 4.94 -16.21
N ILE A 22 -10.06 4.78 -15.16
CA ILE A 22 -10.14 3.68 -14.19
C ILE A 22 -10.95 4.14 -12.98
N ASN A 23 -12.27 4.11 -13.11
CA ASN A 23 -13.16 4.47 -12.00
C ASN A 23 -13.48 3.24 -11.13
N LEU A 24 -12.61 2.88 -10.18
CA LEU A 24 -12.85 1.74 -9.28
C LEU A 24 -13.76 2.11 -8.10
N LEU A 25 -13.38 3.15 -7.37
CA LEU A 25 -14.00 3.54 -6.11
C LEU A 25 -14.38 5.01 -6.15
N LYS A 26 -15.51 5.36 -5.52
CA LYS A 26 -15.93 6.75 -5.31
C LYS A 26 -16.18 6.96 -3.81
N LEU A 27 -15.62 8.04 -3.26
CA LEU A 27 -15.95 8.45 -1.90
C LEU A 27 -17.27 9.23 -1.92
N ASN A 28 -18.29 8.73 -1.22
CA ASN A 28 -19.53 9.46 -0.99
C ASN A 28 -19.32 10.44 0.18
N CYS A 29 -19.12 11.73 -0.12
CA CYS A 29 -18.91 12.76 0.90
C CYS A 29 -20.08 12.89 1.89
N LYS A 30 -21.32 12.60 1.47
CA LYS A 30 -22.51 12.71 2.34
C LYS A 30 -22.51 11.61 3.41
N GLN A 31 -22.15 10.40 3.03
CA GLN A 31 -22.12 9.25 3.94
C GLN A 31 -20.76 9.06 4.62
N GLY A 32 -19.70 9.68 4.08
CA GLY A 32 -18.32 9.42 4.49
C GLY A 32 -17.91 7.96 4.28
N GLN A 33 -18.44 7.33 3.23
CA GLN A 33 -18.20 5.92 2.90
C GLN A 33 -17.78 5.79 1.44
N PHE A 34 -16.92 4.82 1.15
CA PHE A 34 -16.62 4.40 -0.20
C PHE A 34 -17.80 3.62 -0.77
N VAL A 35 -18.14 3.93 -2.02
CA VAL A 35 -19.18 3.27 -2.80
C VAL A 35 -18.59 2.83 -4.14
N LYS A 36 -19.20 1.81 -4.73
CA LYS A 36 -18.85 1.33 -6.06
C LYS A 36 -19.12 2.42 -7.09
N SER A 37 -18.16 2.67 -7.97
CA SER A 37 -18.39 3.60 -9.08
C SER A 37 -19.19 2.90 -10.18
N GLY A 38 -20.37 3.41 -10.51
CA GLY A 38 -21.33 2.81 -11.46
C GLY A 38 -20.93 2.85 -12.94
N GLY A 39 -19.64 3.04 -13.27
CA GLY A 39 -19.16 3.02 -14.66
C GLY A 39 -18.95 1.61 -15.22
N LEU A 40 -18.75 1.49 -16.55
CA LEU A 40 -18.57 0.23 -17.30
C LEU A 40 -17.69 -0.79 -16.56
N SER A 41 -18.34 -1.74 -15.87
CA SER A 41 -17.67 -2.76 -15.06
C SER A 41 -16.98 -3.82 -15.92
N TYR A 42 -17.51 -4.11 -17.10
CA TYR A 42 -17.06 -5.21 -17.96
C TYR A 42 -15.77 -4.91 -18.75
N LEU A 43 -15.52 -3.64 -19.11
CA LEU A 43 -14.29 -3.28 -19.84
C LEU A 43 -13.03 -3.38 -18.96
N LYS A 44 -13.17 -3.20 -17.64
CA LYS A 44 -12.04 -3.15 -16.71
C LYS A 44 -11.22 -4.46 -16.65
N PRO A 45 -11.83 -5.64 -16.40
CA PRO A 45 -11.08 -6.89 -16.44
C PRO A 45 -10.58 -7.22 -17.85
N SER A 46 -11.32 -6.85 -18.91
CA SER A 46 -10.90 -7.08 -20.29
C SER A 46 -9.61 -6.33 -20.63
N ILE A 47 -9.42 -5.11 -20.14
CA ILE A 47 -8.18 -4.35 -20.34
C ILE A 47 -7.00 -5.07 -19.69
N VAL A 48 -7.16 -5.56 -18.46
CA VAL A 48 -6.08 -6.24 -17.74
C VAL A 48 -5.74 -7.60 -18.36
N ILE A 49 -6.74 -8.37 -18.78
CA ILE A 49 -6.53 -9.65 -19.47
C ILE A 49 -5.88 -9.41 -20.84
N GLY A 50 -6.40 -8.47 -21.62
CA GLY A 50 -5.85 -8.11 -22.94
C GLY A 50 -4.41 -7.62 -22.84
N ALA A 51 -4.11 -6.81 -21.83
CA ALA A 51 -2.75 -6.37 -21.53
C ALA A 51 -1.81 -7.53 -21.18
N SER A 52 -2.28 -8.44 -20.33
CA SER A 52 -1.51 -9.64 -19.94
C SER A 52 -1.21 -10.52 -21.15
N LEU A 53 -2.19 -10.72 -22.03
CA LEU A 53 -2.03 -11.47 -23.27
C LEU A 53 -1.05 -10.76 -24.22
N ALA A 54 -1.18 -9.44 -24.38
CA ALA A 54 -0.27 -8.65 -25.22
C ALA A 54 1.19 -8.75 -24.72
N ILE A 55 1.41 -8.70 -23.40
CA ILE A 55 2.73 -8.88 -22.79
C ILE A 55 3.28 -10.28 -23.09
N LEU A 56 2.48 -11.33 -22.91
CA LEU A 56 2.90 -12.71 -23.20
C LEU A 56 3.25 -12.89 -24.68
N VAL A 57 2.37 -12.47 -25.58
CA VAL A 57 2.58 -12.58 -27.03
C VAL A 57 3.84 -11.83 -27.43
N ASN A 58 4.06 -10.62 -26.90
CA ASN A 58 5.27 -9.85 -27.16
C ASN A 58 6.53 -10.56 -26.65
N GLY A 59 6.53 -11.05 -25.41
CA GLY A 59 7.67 -11.77 -24.85
C GLY A 59 8.02 -13.03 -25.65
N PHE A 60 7.02 -13.83 -26.05
CA PHE A 60 7.24 -15.02 -26.89
C PHE A 60 7.73 -14.68 -28.28
N TYR A 61 7.18 -13.64 -28.90
CA TYR A 61 7.63 -13.17 -30.20
C TYR A 61 9.11 -12.76 -30.17
N ILE A 62 9.53 -12.03 -29.13
CA ILE A 62 10.92 -11.59 -28.98
C ILE A 62 11.84 -12.80 -28.83
N LEU A 63 11.45 -13.79 -28.04
CA LEU A 63 12.20 -15.03 -27.90
C LEU A 63 12.31 -15.84 -29.20
N ALA A 64 11.30 -15.77 -30.06
CA ALA A 64 11.28 -16.51 -31.32
C ALA A 64 12.09 -15.82 -32.45
N THR A 65 12.14 -14.49 -32.45
CA THR A 65 12.67 -13.71 -33.58
C THR A 65 14.03 -13.08 -33.33
N ALA A 66 14.41 -12.89 -32.07
CA ALA A 66 15.65 -12.23 -31.72
C ALA A 66 16.82 -13.22 -31.61
N PRO A 67 18.01 -12.87 -32.12
CA PRO A 67 19.24 -13.58 -31.79
C PRO A 67 19.66 -13.24 -30.35
N ILE A 68 18.91 -13.74 -29.38
CA ILE A 68 19.12 -13.47 -27.95
C ILE A 68 19.98 -14.60 -27.36
N ALA A 69 20.95 -14.24 -26.53
CA ALA A 69 21.71 -15.22 -25.77
C ALA A 69 20.78 -16.03 -24.85
N LYS A 70 21.06 -17.32 -24.65
CA LYS A 70 20.18 -18.21 -23.86
C LYS A 70 19.82 -17.64 -22.48
N VAL A 71 20.75 -16.92 -21.84
CA VAL A 71 20.56 -16.27 -20.53
C VAL A 71 19.56 -15.13 -20.59
N GLU A 72 19.74 -14.21 -21.53
CA GLU A 72 18.85 -13.07 -21.75
C GLU A 72 17.43 -13.55 -22.09
N GLY A 73 17.32 -14.63 -22.87
CA GLY A 73 16.04 -15.27 -23.18
C GLY A 73 15.33 -15.77 -21.92
N MET A 74 16.05 -16.42 -21.00
CA MET A 74 15.47 -16.85 -19.71
C MET A 74 15.04 -15.66 -18.84
N ILE A 75 15.78 -14.56 -18.86
CA ILE A 75 15.47 -13.34 -18.13
C ILE A 75 14.19 -12.69 -18.66
N ILE A 76 14.06 -12.56 -19.99
CA ILE A 76 12.87 -12.01 -20.65
C ILE A 76 11.66 -12.91 -20.37
N LEU A 77 11.81 -14.23 -20.46
CA LEU A 77 10.76 -15.19 -20.16
C LEU A 77 10.27 -15.05 -18.72
N LEU A 78 11.19 -15.03 -17.75
CA LEU A 78 10.87 -14.89 -16.32
C LEU A 78 10.13 -13.58 -16.04
N PHE A 79 10.62 -12.47 -16.60
CA PHE A 79 9.98 -11.16 -16.43
C PHE A 79 8.58 -11.14 -17.05
N THR A 80 8.43 -11.63 -18.28
CA THR A 80 7.16 -11.65 -19.02
C THR A 80 6.10 -12.47 -18.28
N PHE A 81 6.45 -13.69 -17.85
CA PHE A 81 5.53 -14.54 -17.09
C PHE A 81 5.16 -13.93 -15.74
N SER A 82 6.14 -13.35 -15.03
CA SER A 82 5.88 -12.76 -13.73
C SER A 82 4.98 -11.53 -13.83
N LEU A 83 5.24 -10.63 -14.80
CA LEU A 83 4.39 -9.47 -15.07
C LEU A 83 2.99 -9.89 -15.51
N ALA A 84 2.85 -10.81 -16.46
CA ALA A 84 1.55 -11.30 -16.90
C ALA A 84 0.76 -11.97 -15.77
N THR A 85 1.41 -12.83 -14.97
CA THR A 85 0.79 -13.45 -13.80
C THR A 85 0.33 -12.41 -12.79
N SER A 86 1.18 -11.39 -12.55
CA SER A 86 0.86 -10.27 -11.66
C SER A 86 -0.37 -9.50 -12.14
N LEU A 87 -0.48 -9.22 -13.43
CA LEU A 87 -1.64 -8.56 -14.01
C LEU A 87 -2.90 -9.41 -13.95
N VAL A 88 -2.83 -10.69 -14.32
CA VAL A 88 -3.97 -11.62 -14.22
C VAL A 88 -4.45 -11.72 -12.77
N SER A 89 -3.54 -11.67 -11.80
CA SER A 89 -3.87 -11.68 -10.37
C SER A 89 -4.70 -10.46 -9.91
N LEU A 90 -4.66 -9.35 -10.67
CA LEU A 90 -5.48 -8.17 -10.41
C LEU A 90 -6.89 -8.29 -10.98
N ALA A 91 -7.14 -9.19 -11.92
CA ALA A 91 -8.46 -9.32 -12.53
C ALA A 91 -9.55 -9.68 -11.50
N PRO A 92 -9.36 -10.65 -10.57
CA PRO A 92 -10.31 -10.90 -9.48
C PRO A 92 -10.53 -9.68 -8.61
N LEU A 93 -9.48 -8.89 -8.38
CA LEU A 93 -9.53 -7.69 -7.55
C LEU A 93 -10.38 -6.59 -8.18
N ILE A 94 -10.25 -6.39 -9.49
CA ILE A 94 -11.03 -5.43 -10.26
C ILE A 94 -12.48 -5.89 -10.40
N LYS A 95 -12.71 -7.20 -10.49
CA LYS A 95 -14.04 -7.81 -10.60
C LYS A 95 -14.82 -7.68 -9.29
N ASP A 96 -14.19 -8.00 -8.17
CA ASP A 96 -14.80 -8.02 -6.83
C ASP A 96 -14.27 -6.86 -5.97
N THR A 97 -14.70 -5.66 -6.34
CA THR A 97 -14.37 -4.43 -5.59
C THR A 97 -15.08 -4.34 -4.24
N ASP A 98 -16.06 -5.19 -3.96
CA ASP A 98 -16.93 -5.08 -2.79
C ASP A 98 -16.14 -5.38 -1.50
N ASN A 99 -15.22 -6.34 -1.53
CA ASN A 99 -14.31 -6.63 -0.42
C ASN A 99 -13.39 -5.43 -0.08
N PHE A 100 -12.92 -4.69 -1.08
CA PHE A 100 -12.08 -3.50 -0.88
C PHE A 100 -12.88 -2.33 -0.33
N ILE A 101 -14.10 -2.13 -0.86
CA ILE A 101 -15.03 -1.13 -0.33
C ILE A 101 -15.32 -1.42 1.15
N LEU A 102 -15.62 -2.68 1.47
CA LEU A 102 -15.84 -3.12 2.84
C LEU A 102 -14.62 -2.86 3.72
N LEU A 103 -13.41 -3.25 3.27
CA LEU A 103 -12.15 -3.03 3.97
C LEU A 103 -11.91 -1.55 4.28
N LEU A 104 -12.06 -0.67 3.29
CA LEU A 104 -11.85 0.76 3.45
C LEU A 104 -12.92 1.40 4.36
N ASN A 105 -14.17 0.97 4.25
CA ASN A 105 -15.24 1.44 5.13
C ASN A 105 -15.05 0.97 6.57
N MET A 106 -14.58 -0.26 6.80
CA MET A 106 -14.17 -0.73 8.12
C MET A 106 -13.01 0.10 8.66
N LEU A 107 -12.03 0.44 7.83
CA LEU A 107 -10.91 1.28 8.24
C LEU A 107 -11.37 2.69 8.66
N ILE A 108 -12.30 3.31 7.94
CA ILE A 108 -12.93 4.59 8.34
C ILE A 108 -13.65 4.43 9.68
N GLY A 109 -14.43 3.35 9.85
CA GLY A 109 -15.16 3.08 11.08
C GLY A 109 -14.24 2.90 12.29
N VAL A 110 -13.13 2.18 12.12
CA VAL A 110 -12.09 2.03 13.14
C VAL A 110 -11.42 3.37 13.44
N ASP A 111 -11.04 4.16 12.43
CA ASP A 111 -10.41 5.48 12.63
C ASP A 111 -11.30 6.44 13.42
N LYS A 112 -12.62 6.43 13.17
CA LYS A 112 -13.61 7.22 13.93
C LYS A 112 -13.68 6.77 15.40
N ARG A 113 -13.88 5.47 15.64
CA ARG A 113 -13.98 4.92 17.02
C ARG A 113 -12.71 5.15 17.83
N PHE A 114 -11.54 5.01 17.20
CA PHE A 114 -10.26 5.35 17.84
C PHE A 114 -10.15 6.85 18.09
N GLY A 115 -10.57 7.70 17.14
CA GLY A 115 -10.64 9.15 17.36
C GLY A 115 -11.44 9.51 18.61
N ASP A 116 -12.65 8.98 18.73
CA ASP A 116 -13.56 9.25 19.85
C ASP A 116 -13.04 8.71 21.18
N SER A 117 -12.40 7.53 21.15
CA SER A 117 -11.89 6.87 22.37
C SER A 117 -10.63 7.54 22.93
N PHE A 118 -9.85 8.21 22.09
CA PHE A 118 -8.55 8.78 22.46
C PHE A 118 -8.52 10.32 22.50
N SER A 119 -9.51 11.00 21.93
CA SER A 119 -9.61 12.47 21.97
C SER A 119 -9.74 13.02 23.40
N GLY A 120 -10.46 12.30 24.28
CA GLY A 120 -10.60 12.68 25.69
C GLY A 120 -9.30 12.57 26.51
N ILE A 121 -8.29 11.85 26.00
CA ILE A 121 -6.99 11.73 26.67
C ILE A 121 -6.07 12.90 26.31
N SER A 122 -6.17 13.40 25.07
CA SER A 122 -5.32 14.50 24.59
C SER A 122 -5.62 15.87 25.20
N THR A 123 -6.84 16.11 25.67
CA THR A 123 -7.23 17.42 26.25
C THR A 123 -6.60 17.71 27.60
N LEU A 124 -5.93 16.74 28.23
CA LEU A 124 -5.22 16.92 29.51
C LEU A 124 -3.74 17.32 29.36
N GLU A 125 -3.18 17.36 28.13
CA GLU A 125 -1.72 17.49 27.92
C GLU A 125 -1.30 18.68 27.04
N GLU A 126 -2.19 19.60 26.68
CA GLU A 126 -1.78 20.82 25.97
C GLU A 126 -1.10 21.84 26.92
N ARG A 127 0.21 21.67 27.12
CA ARG A 127 1.12 22.81 27.33
C ARG A 127 1.78 23.18 25.99
N PRO A 128 1.91 24.47 25.67
CA PRO A 128 2.46 24.92 24.40
C PRO A 128 3.97 24.65 24.33
N SER A 129 4.37 23.56 23.69
CA SER A 129 5.76 23.36 23.29
C SER A 129 5.96 23.86 21.86
N THR A 130 6.91 24.77 21.70
CA THR A 130 7.32 25.44 20.47
C THR A 130 7.72 24.48 19.33
N CYS A 131 7.24 24.82 18.13
CA CYS A 131 7.33 24.20 16.79
C CYS A 131 8.59 23.38 16.40
N PRO A 132 8.41 22.38 15.50
CA PRO A 132 9.40 22.03 14.48
C PRO A 132 8.85 22.35 13.07
N SER A 133 9.04 23.59 12.60
CA SER A 133 8.55 24.09 11.29
C SER A 133 9.53 23.85 10.12
N GLN A 134 10.72 23.28 10.36
CA GLN A 134 11.76 23.20 9.32
C GLN A 134 11.74 21.90 8.50
N ILE A 135 11.35 20.76 9.08
CA ILE A 135 11.28 19.48 8.34
C ILE A 135 10.09 19.48 7.36
N LEU A 136 9.01 20.22 7.68
CA LEU A 136 7.84 20.34 6.81
C LEU A 136 8.09 21.24 5.58
N ARG A 137 9.04 22.19 5.66
CA ARG A 137 9.40 23.06 4.52
C ARG A 137 10.26 22.33 3.48
N ALA A 138 11.15 21.43 3.90
CA ALA A 138 11.97 20.63 2.98
C ALA A 138 11.14 19.67 2.11
N LEU A 139 10.05 19.09 2.65
CA LEU A 139 9.16 18.20 1.91
C LEU A 139 8.17 18.93 0.99
N CYS A 140 7.91 20.23 1.20
CA CYS A 140 7.09 21.02 0.28
C CYS A 140 7.84 21.46 -0.99
N ILE A 141 9.18 21.51 -0.96
CA ILE A 141 9.99 21.93 -2.12
C ILE A 141 9.89 20.93 -3.28
N PHE A 142 9.65 19.64 -3.01
CA PHE A 142 9.39 18.65 -4.08
C PHE A 142 7.93 18.63 -4.58
N GLY A 143 6.99 19.26 -3.89
CA GLY A 143 5.56 19.26 -4.24
C GLY A 143 5.06 20.55 -4.90
N SER A 144 5.89 21.59 -5.01
CA SER A 144 5.44 22.93 -5.41
C SER A 144 5.51 23.22 -6.92
N ALA A 145 5.89 22.25 -7.76
CA ALA A 145 5.97 22.45 -9.21
C ALA A 145 4.66 22.08 -9.97
N SER A 146 3.60 21.62 -9.29
CA SER A 146 2.39 21.11 -9.96
C SER A 146 1.08 21.81 -9.59
N ASN A 147 1.11 22.94 -8.90
CA ASN A 147 -0.11 23.66 -8.45
C ASN A 147 -0.10 25.16 -8.76
N LEU A 148 0.27 25.54 -9.99
CA LEU A 148 -0.11 26.84 -10.54
C LEU A 148 -0.80 26.58 -11.89
N ILE A 149 -2.13 26.55 -11.86
CA ILE A 149 -3.11 26.70 -12.95
C ILE A 149 -4.37 25.91 -12.50
N PHE A 150 -5.52 26.59 -12.47
CA PHE A 150 -6.86 26.17 -12.02
C PHE A 150 -7.23 26.35 -10.55
N LEU A 151 -7.47 27.62 -10.16
CA LEU A 151 -8.67 27.96 -9.40
C LEU A 151 -9.24 29.29 -9.89
N LYS A 152 -10.34 29.22 -10.65
CA LYS A 152 -11.38 30.26 -10.63
C LYS A 152 -12.72 29.55 -10.72
N ASN A 153 -13.45 29.57 -9.62
CA ASN A 153 -14.86 29.21 -9.56
C ASN A 153 -15.55 30.30 -8.76
N PRO A 154 -16.66 30.89 -9.22
CA PRO A 154 -17.55 31.62 -8.36
C PRO A 154 -18.87 30.88 -8.11
N GLU A 155 -19.39 31.17 -6.92
CA GLU A 155 -20.81 31.24 -6.56
C GLU A 155 -21.54 30.05 -5.92
N ASN A 156 -22.41 30.49 -5.02
CA ASN A 156 -23.07 29.90 -3.85
C ASN A 156 -24.61 30.10 -4.08
N PRO A 157 -25.49 30.10 -3.06
CA PRO A 157 -25.98 29.07 -2.12
C PRO A 157 -27.47 28.70 -2.38
N ASN A 158 -28.03 27.72 -1.65
CA ASN A 158 -29.25 27.89 -0.78
C ASN A 158 -29.98 26.57 -0.39
N HIS A 159 -30.39 26.52 0.90
CA HIS A 159 -31.58 25.87 1.52
C HIS A 159 -31.77 24.32 1.41
N TRP A 160 -32.09 23.51 2.45
CA TRP A 160 -33.15 23.49 3.51
C TRP A 160 -32.67 22.61 4.71
N LYS A 161 -32.90 22.92 6.01
CA LYS A 161 -34.08 22.87 6.94
C LYS A 161 -34.39 21.49 7.61
N LYS A 162 -34.11 21.45 8.94
CA LYS A 162 -34.71 20.80 10.16
C LYS A 162 -35.37 19.39 10.22
N GLU A 163 -35.26 18.84 11.46
CA GLU A 163 -36.04 17.79 12.18
C GLU A 163 -35.68 16.31 11.86
N ASP A 164 -35.51 15.34 12.79
CA ASP A 164 -36.10 15.11 14.12
C ASP A 164 -35.21 14.30 15.11
N GLN A 165 -35.59 14.38 16.38
CA GLN A 165 -35.06 13.70 17.58
C GLN A 165 -35.36 12.19 17.64
N ILE A 166 -34.46 11.39 18.22
CA ILE A 166 -34.79 10.09 18.83
C ILE A 166 -34.12 9.93 20.20
N THR A 167 -34.94 9.42 21.11
CA THR A 167 -34.90 9.39 22.56
C THR A 167 -34.04 8.26 23.15
N VAL A 168 -33.26 8.65 24.16
CA VAL A 168 -32.80 8.00 25.40
C VAL A 168 -33.18 6.53 25.67
N ILE A 169 -32.16 5.70 25.98
CA ILE A 169 -32.31 4.49 26.82
C ILE A 169 -31.25 4.47 27.94
N GLY A 170 -31.77 4.62 29.17
CA GLY A 170 -31.30 4.22 30.50
C GLY A 170 -29.85 3.80 30.75
N GLN A 171 -29.10 4.69 31.41
CA GLN A 171 -27.95 4.32 32.24
C GLN A 171 -28.41 4.03 33.68
N ARG A 172 -28.04 2.85 34.19
CA ARG A 172 -28.22 2.46 35.59
C ARG A 172 -27.17 3.13 36.47
N ASN A 173 -27.63 3.72 37.56
CA ASN A 173 -26.80 4.24 38.66
C ASN A 173 -26.04 3.09 39.35
N LEU A 174 -24.73 3.27 39.52
CA LEU A 174 -23.87 2.46 40.39
C LEU A 174 -23.46 3.33 41.59
N PRO A 175 -23.32 2.74 42.79
CA PRO A 175 -23.04 3.49 44.01
C PRO A 175 -21.59 3.96 44.06
N MET A 176 -21.42 5.23 44.45
CA MET A 176 -20.14 5.81 44.87
C MET A 176 -19.68 5.14 46.18
N TYR A 177 -18.48 4.59 46.17
CA TYR A 177 -17.74 4.27 47.39
C TYR A 177 -16.52 5.19 47.47
N GLY A 178 -16.54 6.09 48.46
CA GLY A 178 -15.38 6.88 48.85
C GLY A 178 -14.42 6.02 49.67
N SER A 179 -13.14 6.07 49.29
CA SER A 179 -12.04 5.59 50.10
C SER A 179 -10.84 6.49 49.84
N GLU A 180 -10.57 7.33 50.83
CA GLU A 180 -9.45 8.26 50.88
C GLU A 180 -8.12 7.56 51.20
N THR A 181 -7.05 8.18 50.67
CA THR A 181 -5.66 8.21 51.16
C THR A 181 -4.75 6.99 50.96
N GLY A 182 -3.87 7.14 49.98
CA GLY A 182 -2.67 6.33 49.78
C GLY A 182 -1.84 6.90 48.63
N MET A 183 -1.28 8.10 48.82
CA MET A 183 -0.58 8.88 47.80
C MET A 183 0.80 8.27 47.49
N SER A 184 0.79 7.17 46.72
CA SER A 184 1.99 6.61 46.10
C SER A 184 2.46 7.56 45.01
N ARG A 185 3.74 7.94 45.03
CA ARG A 185 4.40 8.76 43.99
C ARG A 185 4.18 8.14 42.61
N VAL A 186 3.19 8.66 41.88
CA VAL A 186 2.99 8.40 40.46
C VAL A 186 4.01 9.23 39.71
N SER A 187 5.06 8.59 39.22
CA SER A 187 6.05 9.24 38.35
C SER A 187 5.35 9.84 37.14
N PRO A 188 5.62 11.12 36.78
CA PRO A 188 4.92 11.79 35.69
C PRO A 188 5.24 11.11 34.35
N LEU A 189 4.23 10.46 33.78
CA LEU A 189 4.20 9.73 32.51
C LEU A 189 4.19 10.70 31.30
N TYR A 190 5.02 11.75 31.34
CA TYR A 190 4.96 12.94 30.45
C TYR A 190 5.69 12.77 29.10
N SER A 191 5.75 11.56 28.53
CA SER A 191 6.52 11.32 27.28
C SER A 191 5.80 10.44 26.27
N ARG A 192 4.52 10.73 25.99
CA ARG A 192 3.68 9.84 25.17
C ARG A 192 3.12 10.41 23.87
N GLY A 193 3.19 11.72 23.65
CA GLY A 193 2.82 12.34 22.36
C GLY A 193 3.70 11.91 21.17
N TYR A 194 4.92 11.40 21.42
CA TYR A 194 5.92 11.14 20.38
C TYR A 194 5.62 9.94 19.45
N SER A 195 4.82 8.96 19.90
CA SER A 195 4.57 7.75 19.12
C SER A 195 3.61 7.94 17.94
N MET A 196 2.66 8.87 18.05
CA MET A 196 1.64 9.13 17.02
C MET A 196 2.22 9.87 15.82
N GLN A 197 3.09 10.85 16.05
CA GLN A 197 3.67 11.68 14.98
C GLN A 197 4.50 10.86 13.99
N LYS A 198 5.31 9.91 14.48
CA LYS A 198 6.11 9.02 13.63
C LYS A 198 5.25 8.16 12.71
N SER A 199 4.14 7.65 13.23
CA SER A 199 3.18 6.85 12.47
C SER A 199 2.51 7.66 11.36
N ILE A 200 2.11 8.89 11.66
CA ILE A 200 1.52 9.81 10.68
C ILE A 200 2.53 10.14 9.58
N LEU A 201 3.78 10.41 9.95
CA LEU A 201 4.84 10.70 8.99
C LEU A 201 5.11 9.51 8.07
N GLY A 202 5.19 8.29 8.62
CA GLY A 202 5.36 7.06 7.84
C GLY A 202 4.21 6.82 6.86
N LEU A 203 2.97 7.04 7.28
CA LEU A 203 1.80 6.92 6.41
C LEU A 203 1.82 7.96 5.28
N ARG A 204 2.17 9.23 5.58
CA ARG A 204 2.31 10.29 4.57
C ARG A 204 3.40 9.96 3.56
N PHE A 205 4.54 9.50 4.05
CA PHE A 205 5.64 9.06 3.19
C PHE A 205 5.22 7.90 2.28
N CYS A 206 4.50 6.91 2.82
CA CYS A 206 3.99 5.79 2.04
C CYS A 206 3.04 6.22 0.92
N PHE A 207 2.03 7.06 1.21
CA PHE A 207 1.11 7.56 0.19
C PHE A 207 1.80 8.46 -0.83
N LEU A 208 2.68 9.36 -0.39
CA LEU A 208 3.42 10.25 -1.27
C LEU A 208 4.36 9.46 -2.19
N SER A 209 5.13 8.53 -1.64
CA SER A 209 6.00 7.62 -2.41
C SER A 209 5.19 6.83 -3.44
N THR A 210 4.00 6.34 -3.06
CA THR A 210 3.11 5.63 -3.99
C THR A 210 2.67 6.51 -5.17
N ILE A 211 2.29 7.77 -4.91
CA ILE A 211 1.87 8.71 -5.94
C ILE A 211 3.05 9.07 -6.86
N ILE A 212 4.21 9.35 -6.27
CA ILE A 212 5.43 9.64 -7.04
C ILE A 212 5.77 8.46 -7.93
N PHE A 213 5.77 7.23 -7.41
CA PHE A 213 6.04 6.04 -8.18
C PHE A 213 5.01 5.82 -9.30
N ALA A 214 3.72 6.00 -9.01
CA ALA A 214 2.63 5.87 -9.97
C ALA A 214 2.70 6.85 -11.16
N VAL A 215 3.44 7.96 -11.02
CA VAL A 215 3.59 9.00 -12.05
C VAL A 215 4.97 8.94 -12.70
N VAL A 216 6.03 8.88 -11.90
CA VAL A 216 7.42 8.94 -12.37
C VAL A 216 7.82 7.65 -13.08
N ALA A 217 7.52 6.48 -12.51
CA ALA A 217 7.92 5.21 -13.11
C ALA A 217 7.38 5.00 -14.54
N PRO A 218 6.06 5.20 -14.82
CA PRO A 218 5.57 5.05 -16.19
C PRO A 218 6.09 6.14 -17.14
N TYR A 219 6.35 7.36 -16.65
CA TYR A 219 6.94 8.43 -17.46
C TYR A 219 8.37 8.09 -17.87
N VAL A 220 9.21 7.66 -16.92
CA VAL A 220 10.58 7.21 -17.21
C VAL A 220 10.57 5.98 -18.12
N GLY A 221 9.67 5.02 -17.89
CA GLY A 221 9.50 3.87 -18.77
C GLY A 221 9.13 4.29 -20.20
N THR A 222 8.22 5.24 -20.36
CA THR A 222 7.82 5.78 -21.67
C THR A 222 8.98 6.52 -22.34
N LEU A 223 9.71 7.36 -21.62
CA LEU A 223 10.90 8.02 -22.16
C LEU A 223 11.92 6.99 -22.64
N LEU A 224 12.19 5.95 -21.84
CA LEU A 224 13.10 4.88 -22.20
C LEU A 224 12.65 4.17 -23.48
N THR A 225 11.34 3.96 -23.66
CA THR A 225 10.79 3.35 -24.89
C THR A 225 10.98 4.23 -26.13
N VAL A 226 10.97 5.56 -25.96
CA VAL A 226 11.17 6.51 -27.05
C VAL A 226 12.66 6.65 -27.38
N TYR A 227 13.53 6.65 -26.37
CA TYR A 227 14.98 6.76 -26.56
C TYR A 227 15.60 5.47 -27.11
N ILE A 228 15.10 4.30 -26.73
CA ILE A 228 15.63 2.99 -27.12
C ILE A 228 14.48 2.13 -27.67
N PRO A 229 14.04 2.36 -28.92
CA PRO A 229 12.91 1.63 -29.50
C PRO A 229 13.17 0.12 -29.64
N GLY A 230 14.44 -0.28 -29.73
CA GLY A 230 14.87 -1.69 -29.79
C GLY A 230 14.81 -2.44 -28.46
N MET A 231 14.37 -1.81 -27.36
CA MET A 231 14.36 -2.46 -26.06
C MET A 231 13.31 -3.60 -26.00
N PRO A 232 13.70 -4.83 -25.61
CA PRO A 232 12.90 -6.05 -25.75
C PRO A 232 11.70 -6.16 -24.77
N LEU A 233 11.34 -5.09 -24.05
CA LEU A 233 10.19 -5.12 -23.14
C LEU A 233 8.89 -4.64 -23.81
N PHE A 234 8.97 -4.22 -25.07
CA PHE A 234 7.95 -3.40 -25.70
C PHE A 234 7.55 -3.92 -27.08
N LEU A 235 6.27 -3.73 -27.43
CA LEU A 235 5.67 -4.12 -28.71
C LEU A 235 6.37 -3.43 -29.90
N GLY A 236 7.05 -2.31 -29.66
CA GLY A 236 7.89 -1.63 -30.67
C GLY A 236 8.96 -2.54 -31.29
N SER A 237 9.51 -3.47 -30.50
CA SER A 237 10.54 -4.41 -30.99
C SER A 237 10.04 -5.39 -32.06
N ILE A 238 8.72 -5.65 -32.11
CA ILE A 238 8.09 -6.49 -33.13
C ILE A 238 8.13 -5.80 -34.50
N ILE A 239 7.84 -4.50 -34.49
CA ILE A 239 7.63 -3.72 -35.70
C ILE A 239 8.96 -3.38 -36.37
N ASP A 240 9.99 -3.06 -35.58
CA ASP A 240 11.28 -2.60 -36.09
C ASP A 240 12.01 -3.64 -36.98
N ARG A 241 11.83 -4.94 -36.71
CA ARG A 241 12.61 -6.00 -37.38
C ARG A 241 12.07 -6.51 -38.70
N HIS A 242 10.78 -6.36 -38.96
CA HIS A 242 10.15 -6.92 -40.16
C HIS A 242 9.74 -5.86 -41.19
N VAL A 243 9.84 -4.58 -40.85
CA VAL A 243 9.44 -3.50 -41.75
C VAL A 243 10.67 -3.02 -42.52
N THR A 244 10.82 -3.52 -43.74
CA THR A 244 11.64 -2.84 -44.74
C THR A 244 10.99 -1.47 -45.03
N PRO A 245 11.73 -0.36 -45.01
CA PRO A 245 11.19 1.01 -45.00
C PRO A 245 10.49 1.48 -46.29
N GLN A 246 10.03 0.57 -47.15
CA GLN A 246 9.61 0.89 -48.52
C GLN A 246 8.11 1.27 -48.67
N CYS A 247 7.26 1.13 -47.65
CA CYS A 247 5.83 1.47 -47.79
C CYS A 247 5.29 2.33 -46.64
N ALA A 248 4.75 3.51 -46.98
CA ALA A 248 4.23 4.50 -46.04
C ALA A 248 3.04 4.02 -45.18
N CYS A 249 2.33 2.96 -45.62
CA CYS A 249 1.21 2.39 -44.86
C CYS A 249 1.66 1.69 -43.56
N TYR A 250 2.93 1.31 -43.42
CA TYR A 250 3.45 0.67 -42.21
C TYR A 250 3.65 1.62 -41.03
N ASN A 251 3.62 2.94 -41.25
CA ASN A 251 3.76 3.93 -40.18
C ASN A 251 2.54 3.94 -39.25
N ILE A 252 1.35 3.58 -39.75
CA ILE A 252 0.10 3.61 -38.98
C ILE A 252 0.11 2.63 -37.80
N PRO A 253 0.37 1.32 -37.98
CA PRO A 253 0.42 0.38 -36.84
C PRO A 253 1.53 0.73 -35.85
N GLN A 254 2.66 1.26 -36.31
CA GLN A 254 3.74 1.72 -35.43
C GLN A 254 3.31 2.86 -34.53
N ILE A 255 2.63 3.87 -35.09
CA ILE A 255 2.07 4.99 -34.32
C ILE A 255 1.02 4.49 -33.32
N ILE A 256 0.15 3.58 -33.74
CA ILE A 256 -0.89 3.00 -32.85
C ILE A 256 -0.23 2.27 -31.67
N VAL A 257 0.77 1.43 -31.92
CA VAL A 257 1.49 0.72 -30.86
C VAL A 257 2.23 1.68 -29.93
N LEU A 258 2.88 2.71 -30.49
CA LEU A 258 3.57 3.76 -29.72
C LEU A 258 2.61 4.57 -28.83
N LEU A 259 1.33 4.68 -29.18
CA LEU A 259 0.32 5.37 -28.36
C LEU A 259 -0.32 4.46 -27.31
N ILE A 260 -0.70 3.24 -27.71
CA ILE A 260 -1.41 2.30 -26.83
C ILE A 260 -0.49 1.79 -25.72
N GLN A 261 0.78 1.51 -26.03
CA GLN A 261 1.68 0.88 -25.08
C GLN A 261 2.01 1.79 -23.87
N PRO A 262 2.40 3.07 -24.03
CA PRO A 262 2.55 3.98 -22.90
C PRO A 262 1.28 4.12 -22.08
N TRP A 263 0.12 4.31 -22.74
CA TRP A 263 -1.16 4.41 -22.05
C TRP A 263 -1.41 3.20 -21.16
N LEU A 264 -1.14 2.00 -21.67
CA LEU A 264 -1.27 0.76 -20.91
C LEU A 264 -0.30 0.72 -19.72
N ILE A 265 0.96 1.11 -19.90
CA ILE A 265 1.96 1.19 -18.82
C ILE A 265 1.50 2.16 -17.73
N PHE A 266 0.97 3.33 -18.10
CA PHE A 266 0.43 4.31 -17.16
C PHE A 266 -0.75 3.75 -16.36
N VAL A 267 -1.72 3.15 -17.06
CA VAL A 267 -2.92 2.54 -16.45
C VAL A 267 -2.54 1.44 -15.47
N LEU A 268 -1.70 0.49 -15.90
CA LEU A 268 -1.32 -0.65 -15.08
C LEU A 268 -0.43 -0.27 -13.90
N SER A 269 0.56 0.59 -14.12
CA SER A 269 1.46 1.06 -13.06
C SER A 269 0.69 1.85 -12.00
N SER A 270 -0.18 2.77 -12.42
CA SER A 270 -1.05 3.52 -11.49
C SER A 270 -1.97 2.61 -10.69
N LEU A 271 -2.56 1.61 -11.34
CA LEU A 271 -3.44 0.65 -10.68
C LEU A 271 -2.69 -0.18 -9.63
N MET A 272 -1.53 -0.73 -10.00
CA MET A 272 -0.70 -1.53 -9.09
C MET A 272 -0.19 -0.72 -7.91
N ALA A 273 0.32 0.48 -8.17
CA ALA A 273 0.80 1.39 -7.14
C ALA A 273 -0.33 1.73 -6.17
N PHE A 274 -1.53 2.07 -6.65
CA PHE A 274 -2.67 2.36 -5.78
C PHE A 274 -3.06 1.15 -4.90
N LEU A 275 -3.16 -0.04 -5.49
CA LEU A 275 -3.61 -1.23 -4.74
C LEU A 275 -2.60 -1.67 -3.70
N ILE A 276 -1.33 -1.74 -4.07
CA ILE A 276 -0.26 -2.22 -3.17
C ILE A 276 0.15 -1.11 -2.21
N GLY A 277 0.44 0.07 -2.73
CA GLY A 277 0.92 1.19 -1.94
C GLY A 277 -0.18 1.84 -1.12
N SER A 278 -1.25 2.31 -1.77
CA SER A 278 -2.27 3.09 -1.06
C SER A 278 -3.22 2.20 -0.25
N VAL A 279 -3.72 1.10 -0.81
CA VAL A 279 -4.68 0.24 -0.11
C VAL A 279 -3.96 -0.73 0.84
N PHE A 280 -3.09 -1.60 0.34
CA PHE A 280 -2.45 -2.62 1.17
C PHE A 280 -1.49 -2.02 2.21
N LEU A 281 -0.42 -1.34 1.78
CA LEU A 281 0.54 -0.76 2.73
C LEU A 281 -0.13 0.29 3.63
N GLY A 282 -0.97 1.17 3.07
CA GLY A 282 -1.72 2.16 3.85
C GLY A 282 -2.58 1.55 4.96
N THR A 283 -3.37 0.51 4.68
CA THR A 283 -4.20 -0.18 5.69
C THR A 283 -3.35 -0.88 6.74
N VAL A 284 -2.26 -1.54 6.36
CA VAL A 284 -1.36 -2.23 7.29
C VAL A 284 -0.62 -1.23 8.19
N PHE A 285 -0.15 -0.12 7.64
CA PHE A 285 0.45 0.96 8.44
C PHE A 285 -0.55 1.51 9.45
N CYS A 286 -1.82 1.71 9.07
CA CYS A 286 -2.86 2.14 10.01
C CYS A 286 -3.02 1.14 11.16
N VAL A 287 -3.07 -0.18 10.88
CA VAL A 287 -3.15 -1.23 11.91
C VAL A 287 -1.95 -1.16 12.85
N ILE A 288 -0.73 -1.00 12.34
CA ILE A 288 0.49 -0.87 13.15
C ILE A 288 0.40 0.33 14.09
N SER A 289 -0.05 1.47 13.56
CA SER A 289 -0.22 2.69 14.33
C SER A 289 -1.25 2.49 15.44
N TYR A 290 -2.43 1.97 15.13
CA TYR A 290 -3.46 1.69 16.13
C TYR A 290 -2.99 0.67 17.18
N LEU A 291 -2.26 -0.38 16.79
CA LEU A 291 -1.66 -1.30 17.75
C LEU A 291 -0.69 -0.59 18.69
N SER A 292 0.10 0.36 18.19
CA SER A 292 1.04 1.13 19.00
C SER A 292 0.32 2.10 19.96
N CYS A 293 -0.80 2.69 19.53
CA CYS A 293 -1.68 3.47 20.40
C CYS A 293 -2.27 2.61 21.51
N LEU A 294 -2.77 1.42 21.14
CA LEU A 294 -3.40 0.49 22.07
C LEU A 294 -2.37 -0.06 23.08
N ALA A 295 -1.14 -0.35 22.64
CA ALA A 295 0.00 -0.69 23.49
C ALA A 295 0.30 0.37 24.56
N SER A 296 -0.01 1.62 24.23
CA SER A 296 0.21 2.76 25.08
C SER A 296 -0.96 2.95 26.06
N ALA A 297 -2.19 2.84 25.54
CA ALA A 297 -3.43 2.90 26.31
C ALA A 297 -3.47 1.86 27.45
N CYS A 298 -2.92 0.66 27.24
CA CYS A 298 -2.88 -0.42 28.25
C CYS A 298 -2.24 -0.06 29.60
N LEU A 299 -1.55 1.08 29.74
CA LEU A 299 -1.07 1.50 31.06
C LEU A 299 -2.14 2.17 31.92
N SER A 300 -3.26 2.61 31.32
CA SER A 300 -4.39 3.16 32.08
C SER A 300 -5.37 2.03 32.44
N LEU A 301 -5.55 1.79 33.73
CA LEU A 301 -6.36 0.68 34.26
C LEU A 301 -7.87 0.88 34.02
N GLU A 302 -8.31 2.13 33.88
CA GLU A 302 -9.72 2.53 33.88
C GLU A 302 -10.46 2.11 32.60
N ASN A 303 -9.75 2.03 31.47
CA ASN A 303 -10.36 1.84 30.14
C ASN A 303 -10.21 0.41 29.58
N THR A 304 -10.01 -0.58 30.45
CA THR A 304 -9.77 -1.97 30.03
C THR A 304 -10.80 -2.56 29.06
N PRO A 305 -12.14 -2.46 29.26
CA PRO A 305 -13.10 -3.07 28.32
C PRO A 305 -13.02 -2.44 26.92
N LEU A 306 -12.77 -1.13 26.84
CA LEU A 306 -12.65 -0.40 25.58
C LEU A 306 -11.41 -0.84 24.80
N ILE A 307 -10.30 -1.11 25.49
CA ILE A 307 -9.07 -1.63 24.89
C ILE A 307 -9.29 -3.01 24.28
N PHE A 308 -10.01 -3.90 24.98
CA PHE A 308 -10.35 -5.23 24.45
C PHE A 308 -11.24 -5.13 23.20
N GLN A 309 -12.28 -4.29 23.25
CA GLN A 309 -13.17 -4.08 22.11
C GLN A 309 -12.42 -3.52 20.90
N SER A 310 -11.52 -2.55 21.12
CA SER A 310 -10.69 -1.96 20.07
C SER A 310 -9.73 -2.99 19.46
N TYR A 311 -9.12 -3.84 20.29
CA TYR A 311 -8.25 -4.92 19.80
C TYR A 311 -9.01 -5.92 18.92
N GLN A 312 -10.21 -6.32 19.32
CA GLN A 312 -11.07 -7.22 18.53
C GLN A 312 -11.44 -6.58 17.18
N GLN A 313 -11.74 -5.29 17.13
CA GLN A 313 -12.01 -4.59 15.88
C GLN A 313 -10.80 -4.58 14.94
N LEU A 314 -9.59 -4.36 15.47
CA LEU A 314 -8.36 -4.50 14.69
C LEU A 314 -8.15 -5.93 14.19
N GLN A 315 -8.51 -6.94 14.98
CA GLN A 315 -8.40 -8.35 14.57
C GLN A 315 -9.31 -8.65 13.38
N VAL A 316 -10.55 -8.13 13.41
CA VAL A 316 -11.49 -8.22 12.28
C VAL A 316 -10.90 -7.50 11.06
N LEU A 317 -10.35 -6.29 11.24
CA LEU A 317 -9.72 -5.54 10.15
C LEU A 317 -8.55 -6.31 9.51
N VAL A 318 -7.67 -6.92 10.32
CA VAL A 318 -6.56 -7.75 9.81
C VAL A 318 -7.07 -9.02 9.13
N SER A 319 -8.14 -9.64 9.64
CA SER A 319 -8.79 -10.77 8.98
C SER A 319 -9.28 -10.38 7.58
N GLN A 320 -9.80 -9.17 7.43
CA GLN A 320 -10.31 -8.64 6.16
C GLN A 320 -9.19 -8.24 5.19
N ILE A 321 -8.08 -7.69 5.69
CA ILE A 321 -6.85 -7.51 4.90
C ILE A 321 -6.39 -8.88 4.35
N ASN A 322 -6.34 -9.90 5.20
CA ASN A 322 -5.98 -11.25 4.76
C ASN A 322 -6.98 -11.78 3.71
N LEU A 323 -8.28 -11.63 3.92
CA LEU A 323 -9.29 -12.09 2.95
C LEU A 323 -9.11 -11.43 1.58
N CYS A 324 -8.83 -10.12 1.54
CA CYS A 324 -8.66 -9.37 0.30
C CYS A 324 -7.34 -9.70 -0.44
N PHE A 325 -6.24 -9.86 0.29
CA PHE A 325 -4.89 -9.86 -0.30
C PHE A 325 -4.18 -11.22 -0.29
N ARG A 326 -4.53 -12.13 0.62
CA ARG A 326 -3.84 -13.42 0.83
C ARG A 326 -3.87 -14.38 -0.37
N PRO A 327 -4.99 -14.62 -1.06
CA PRO A 327 -5.06 -15.76 -1.98
C PRO A 327 -4.35 -15.49 -3.31
N VAL A 328 -4.33 -14.22 -3.76
CA VAL A 328 -3.94 -13.89 -5.15
C VAL A 328 -2.94 -12.73 -5.19
N VAL A 329 -3.25 -11.60 -4.55
CA VAL A 329 -2.48 -10.37 -4.70
C VAL A 329 -1.09 -10.48 -4.09
N LEU A 330 -0.98 -10.93 -2.84
CA LEU A 330 0.31 -10.97 -2.14
C LEU A 330 1.34 -11.89 -2.82
N PRO A 331 1.00 -13.13 -3.20
CA PRO A 331 1.92 -14.00 -3.94
C PRO A 331 2.35 -13.41 -5.28
N ALA A 332 1.39 -12.84 -6.01
CA ALA A 332 1.64 -12.24 -7.32
C ALA A 332 2.57 -11.03 -7.23
N VAL A 333 2.35 -10.16 -6.25
CA VAL A 333 3.18 -8.98 -5.99
C VAL A 333 4.59 -9.39 -5.58
N LEU A 334 4.73 -10.38 -4.69
CA LEU A 334 6.05 -10.88 -4.32
C LEU A 334 6.77 -11.48 -5.54
N CYS A 335 6.09 -12.31 -6.33
CA CYS A 335 6.64 -12.88 -7.56
C CYS A 335 7.11 -11.79 -8.53
N PHE A 336 6.29 -10.75 -8.71
CA PHE A 336 6.61 -9.60 -9.55
C PHE A 336 7.84 -8.83 -9.07
N ILE A 337 7.88 -8.45 -7.79
CA ILE A 337 9.01 -7.71 -7.22
C ILE A 337 10.29 -8.55 -7.28
N THR A 338 10.20 -9.87 -7.06
CA THR A 338 11.37 -10.76 -7.20
C THR A 338 11.87 -10.85 -8.63
N ALA A 339 10.97 -10.91 -9.62
CA ALA A 339 11.35 -10.93 -11.02
C ALA A 339 12.00 -9.60 -11.43
N ILE A 340 11.43 -8.46 -11.03
CA ILE A 340 12.05 -7.15 -11.21
C ILE A 340 13.44 -7.11 -10.58
N ASN A 341 13.59 -7.67 -9.38
CA ASN A 341 14.87 -7.65 -8.68
C ASN A 341 15.95 -8.45 -9.43
N VAL A 342 15.62 -9.68 -9.83
CA VAL A 342 16.53 -10.53 -10.60
C VAL A 342 16.87 -9.88 -11.93
N PHE A 343 15.85 -9.39 -12.66
CA PHE A 343 15.99 -8.72 -13.95
C PHE A 343 16.88 -7.48 -13.86
N GLY A 344 16.54 -6.53 -12.98
CA GLY A 344 17.29 -5.28 -12.82
C GLY A 344 18.72 -5.52 -12.36
N THR A 345 18.94 -6.46 -11.43
CA THR A 345 20.29 -6.79 -10.96
C THR A 345 21.12 -7.45 -12.07
N SER A 346 20.53 -8.38 -12.83
CA SER A 346 21.23 -9.04 -13.95
C SER A 346 21.63 -8.04 -15.04
N LEU A 347 20.75 -7.09 -15.40
CA LEU A 347 21.08 -6.06 -16.38
C LEU A 347 22.10 -5.04 -15.88
N THR A 348 22.12 -4.76 -14.57
CA THR A 348 23.12 -3.87 -13.96
C THR A 348 24.52 -4.44 -14.03
N PHE A 349 24.67 -5.76 -13.89
CA PHE A 349 25.95 -6.46 -13.87
C PHE A 349 26.36 -7.09 -15.20
N SER A 350 25.53 -7.02 -16.24
CA SER A 350 25.88 -7.57 -17.55
C SER A 350 27.05 -6.79 -18.17
N PRO A 351 28.20 -7.43 -18.48
CA PRO A 351 29.38 -6.75 -19.00
C PRO A 351 29.27 -6.35 -20.48
N ASN A 352 28.35 -6.96 -21.23
CA ASN A 352 28.26 -6.83 -22.71
C ASN A 352 27.53 -5.57 -23.20
N ASN A 353 27.43 -4.56 -22.34
CA ASN A 353 26.64 -3.38 -22.56
C ASN A 353 27.53 -2.22 -23.05
N GLU A 354 28.43 -2.45 -24.01
CA GLU A 354 29.28 -1.39 -24.58
C GLU A 354 28.44 -0.23 -25.17
N GLU A 355 27.20 -0.52 -25.58
CA GLU A 355 26.23 0.48 -26.07
C GLU A 355 25.21 0.94 -25.02
N ALA A 356 25.17 0.34 -23.83
CA ALA A 356 24.19 0.78 -22.84
C ALA A 356 24.61 2.15 -22.29
N THR A 357 23.77 3.14 -22.56
CA THR A 357 23.94 4.47 -21.99
C THR A 357 24.01 4.38 -20.47
N PHE A 358 24.91 5.16 -19.86
CA PHE A 358 25.04 5.30 -18.40
C PHE A 358 23.68 5.47 -17.69
N ILE A 359 22.74 6.15 -18.35
CA ILE A 359 21.35 6.37 -17.88
C ILE A 359 20.61 5.04 -17.67
N THR A 360 20.73 4.11 -18.61
CA THR A 360 20.03 2.81 -18.57
C THR A 360 20.56 1.93 -17.44
N GLN A 361 21.89 1.88 -17.27
CA GLN A 361 22.52 1.16 -16.16
C GLN A 361 22.13 1.74 -14.81
N PHE A 362 22.12 3.08 -14.68
CA PHE A 362 21.67 3.75 -13.46
C PHE A 362 20.19 3.45 -13.15
N PHE A 363 19.33 3.48 -14.16
CA PHE A 363 17.91 3.14 -14.00
C PHE A 363 17.71 1.71 -13.50
N PHE A 364 18.40 0.72 -14.08
CA PHE A 364 18.29 -0.67 -13.64
C PHE A 364 18.83 -0.89 -12.23
N ALA A 365 19.94 -0.24 -11.88
CA ALA A 365 20.47 -0.27 -10.52
C ALA A 365 19.46 0.31 -9.52
N PHE A 366 18.82 1.42 -9.88
CA PHE A 366 17.77 2.05 -9.06
C PHE A 366 16.58 1.11 -8.87
N VAL A 367 16.05 0.52 -9.94
CA VAL A 367 14.93 -0.44 -9.89
C VAL A 367 15.30 -1.69 -9.07
N ALA A 368 16.54 -2.17 -9.16
CA ALA A 368 17.04 -3.28 -8.36
C ALA A 368 17.11 -2.94 -6.86
N ILE A 369 17.58 -1.74 -6.51
CA ILE A 369 17.61 -1.27 -5.11
C ILE A 369 16.19 -1.10 -4.57
N GLU A 370 15.31 -0.45 -5.33
CA GLU A 370 13.92 -0.20 -4.95
C GLU A 370 13.16 -1.51 -4.71
N SER A 371 13.30 -2.49 -5.60
CA SER A 371 12.69 -3.82 -5.43
C SER A 371 13.21 -4.55 -4.18
N LYS A 372 14.51 -4.44 -3.83
CA LYS A 372 15.03 -4.98 -2.55
C LYS A 372 14.39 -4.29 -1.34
N ILE A 373 14.29 -2.96 -1.37
CA ILE A 373 13.65 -2.18 -0.31
C ILE A 373 12.18 -2.60 -0.17
N ALA A 374 11.47 -2.81 -1.28
CA ALA A 374 10.09 -3.26 -1.28
C ALA A 374 9.93 -4.67 -0.66
N ILE A 375 10.79 -5.64 -1.01
CA ILE A 375 10.79 -6.99 -0.42
C ILE A 375 11.01 -6.93 1.10
N ILE A 376 12.03 -6.19 1.53
CA ILE A 376 12.37 -6.04 2.95
C ILE A 376 11.25 -5.31 3.69
N GLY A 377 10.74 -4.22 3.12
CA GLY A 377 9.66 -3.41 3.67
C GLY A 377 8.39 -4.24 3.89
N LEU A 378 7.91 -4.94 2.86
CA LEU A 378 6.70 -5.75 2.93
C LEU A 378 6.76 -6.79 4.07
N GLY A 379 7.84 -7.55 4.16
CA GLY A 379 7.92 -8.57 5.21
C GLY A 379 8.27 -8.02 6.59
N THR A 380 9.03 -6.93 6.69
CA THR A 380 9.30 -6.26 7.98
C THR A 380 8.01 -5.70 8.57
N ILE A 381 7.18 -5.05 7.76
CA ILE A 381 5.88 -4.50 8.17
C ILE A 381 4.97 -5.64 8.65
N ALA A 382 4.86 -6.74 7.90
CA ALA A 382 4.07 -7.90 8.32
C ALA A 382 4.56 -8.52 9.64
N GLY A 383 5.88 -8.67 9.78
CA GLY A 383 6.51 -9.13 11.02
C GLY A 383 6.28 -8.19 12.20
N PHE A 384 6.26 -6.87 11.95
CA PHE A 384 6.04 -5.84 12.97
C PHE A 384 4.62 -5.88 13.51
N VAL A 385 3.60 -6.10 12.67
CA VAL A 385 2.21 -6.31 13.11
C VAL A 385 2.15 -7.48 14.09
N ASN A 386 2.73 -8.63 13.73
CA ASN A 386 2.74 -9.82 14.59
C ASN A 386 3.46 -9.55 15.93
N LYS A 387 4.69 -9.03 15.87
CA LYS A 387 5.49 -8.73 17.08
C LYS A 387 4.79 -7.73 18.00
N THR A 388 4.21 -6.67 17.45
CA THR A 388 3.50 -5.65 18.22
C THR A 388 2.21 -6.21 18.82
N SER A 389 1.47 -7.02 18.08
CA SER A 389 0.25 -7.66 18.59
C SER A 389 0.53 -8.60 19.77
N ILE A 390 1.60 -9.41 19.71
CA ILE A 390 2.03 -10.28 20.82
C ILE A 390 2.45 -9.46 22.02
N LYS A 391 3.24 -8.39 21.80
CA LYS A 391 3.65 -7.47 22.86
C LYS A 391 2.44 -6.87 23.57
N ASN A 392 1.39 -6.51 22.84
CA ASN A 392 0.16 -5.96 23.39
C ASN A 392 -0.63 -6.98 24.20
N ILE A 393 -0.78 -8.20 23.70
CA ILE A 393 -1.42 -9.29 24.45
C ILE A 393 -0.66 -9.57 25.74
N ASN A 394 0.67 -9.70 25.67
CA ASN A 394 1.50 -9.97 26.84
C ASN A 394 1.37 -8.85 27.88
N LYS A 395 1.42 -7.58 27.45
CA LYS A 395 1.16 -6.43 28.32
C LYS A 395 -0.21 -6.54 28.99
N LEU A 396 -1.27 -6.80 28.22
CA LEU A 396 -2.63 -6.98 28.75
C LEU A 396 -2.71 -8.10 29.80
N THR A 397 -1.97 -9.21 29.60
CA THR A 397 -1.92 -10.30 30.58
C THR A 397 -1.14 -9.98 31.86
N THR A 398 -0.22 -9.01 31.80
CA THR A 398 0.62 -8.60 32.94
C THR A 398 0.05 -7.49 33.79
N ILE A 399 -0.99 -6.77 33.33
CA ILE A 399 -1.62 -5.70 34.11
C ILE A 399 -2.13 -6.28 35.44
N SER A 400 -1.61 -5.74 36.55
CA SER A 400 -1.99 -6.17 37.90
C SER A 400 -3.21 -5.38 38.34
N PHE A 401 -4.31 -6.07 38.60
CA PHE A 401 -5.49 -5.49 39.24
C PHE A 401 -5.44 -5.78 40.73
N HIS A 402 -5.82 -4.79 41.55
CA HIS A 402 -6.01 -4.97 42.99
C HIS A 402 -7.10 -6.02 43.28
N ASP A 403 -8.15 -6.08 42.47
CA ASP A 403 -9.15 -7.14 42.57
C ASP A 403 -8.69 -8.43 41.87
N THR A 404 -8.46 -9.46 42.68
CA THR A 404 -8.06 -10.80 42.22
C THR A 404 -9.10 -11.43 41.29
N LYS A 405 -10.41 -11.18 41.51
CA LYS A 405 -11.47 -11.75 40.65
C LYS A 405 -11.48 -11.10 39.28
N ALA A 406 -11.44 -9.76 39.21
CA ALA A 406 -11.30 -9.02 37.96
C ALA A 406 -10.02 -9.44 37.19
N ARG A 407 -8.90 -9.59 37.90
CA ARG A 407 -7.63 -10.05 37.33
C ARG A 407 -7.76 -11.41 36.64
N ILE A 408 -8.39 -12.39 37.29
CA ILE A 408 -8.57 -13.74 36.73
C ILE A 408 -9.43 -13.68 35.47
N ARG A 409 -10.53 -12.91 35.48
CA ARG A 409 -11.41 -12.75 34.31
C ARG A 409 -10.68 -12.09 33.14
N LEU A 410 -10.00 -10.97 33.38
CA LEU A 410 -9.24 -10.24 32.35
C LEU A 410 -8.08 -11.07 31.79
N ARG A 411 -7.39 -11.84 32.63
CA ARG A 411 -6.34 -12.76 32.17
C ARG A 411 -6.90 -13.86 31.27
N LYS A 412 -8.09 -14.39 31.56
CA LYS A 412 -8.77 -15.38 30.68
C LYS A 412 -9.14 -14.74 29.34
N ILE A 413 -9.68 -13.52 29.35
CA ILE A 413 -10.01 -12.79 28.12
C ILE A 413 -8.75 -12.48 27.31
N ALA A 414 -7.69 -11.96 27.94
CA ALA A 414 -6.43 -11.67 27.27
C ALA A 414 -5.77 -12.93 26.68
N LYS A 415 -5.83 -14.07 27.36
CA LYS A 415 -5.36 -15.36 26.83
C LYS A 415 -6.19 -15.88 25.65
N SER A 416 -7.45 -15.45 25.53
CA SER A 416 -8.30 -15.80 24.37
C SER A 416 -7.99 -14.96 23.13
N LEU A 417 -7.27 -13.85 23.26
CA LEU A 417 -6.87 -13.02 22.14
C LEU A 417 -5.81 -13.74 21.30
N VAL A 418 -6.06 -13.83 20.00
CA VAL A 418 -5.13 -14.43 19.04
C VAL A 418 -4.23 -13.33 18.49
N PRO A 419 -2.90 -13.55 18.42
CA PRO A 419 -2.00 -12.58 17.80
C PRO A 419 -2.36 -12.34 16.33
N MET A 420 -2.33 -11.08 15.93
CA MET A 420 -2.66 -10.66 14.57
C MET A 420 -1.51 -11.01 13.63
N LYS A 421 -1.79 -11.77 12.57
CA LYS A 421 -0.80 -12.20 11.59
C LYS A 421 -1.29 -11.87 10.19
N ILE A 422 -0.44 -11.22 9.40
CA ILE A 422 -0.65 -11.09 7.95
C ILE A 422 -0.18 -12.41 7.31
N ARG A 423 -1.10 -13.11 6.65
CA ARG A 423 -0.87 -14.43 6.07
C ARG A 423 -0.60 -14.31 4.58
N PHE A 424 0.33 -15.12 4.10
CA PHE A 424 0.70 -15.25 2.70
C PHE A 424 0.44 -16.70 2.29
N VAL A 425 -0.51 -16.92 1.38
CA VAL A 425 -0.99 -18.27 1.04
C VAL A 425 -1.38 -19.03 2.31
N ASN A 426 -0.79 -20.17 2.65
CA ASN A 426 -1.13 -20.94 3.86
C ASN A 426 -0.25 -20.63 5.06
N ASP A 427 0.83 -19.87 4.84
CA ASP A 427 1.83 -19.59 5.86
C ASP A 427 1.79 -18.14 6.35
N PHE A 428 2.49 -17.89 7.44
CA PHE A 428 2.70 -16.54 7.96
C PHE A 428 4.07 -16.05 7.52
N ILE A 429 4.16 -14.78 7.11
CA ILE A 429 5.47 -14.19 6.86
C ILE A 429 6.20 -14.03 8.19
N GLN A 430 7.34 -14.70 8.27
CA GLN A 430 8.31 -14.50 9.33
C GLN A 430 9.18 -13.29 8.98
N ILE A 431 9.78 -12.68 10.02
CA ILE A 431 10.72 -11.57 9.81
C ILE A 431 11.93 -11.95 8.95
N SER A 432 12.23 -13.25 8.85
CA SER A 432 13.29 -13.83 8.02
C SER A 432 12.87 -14.09 6.56
N THR A 433 11.58 -14.11 6.23
CA THR A 433 11.10 -14.43 4.88
C THR A 433 11.68 -13.48 3.81
N PRO A 434 11.76 -12.15 4.02
CA PRO A 434 12.42 -11.25 3.08
C PRO A 434 13.88 -11.59 2.82
N LEU A 435 14.62 -12.00 3.86
CA LEU A 435 16.02 -12.39 3.73
C LEU A 435 16.17 -13.61 2.82
N VAL A 436 15.32 -14.62 3.01
CA VAL A 436 15.27 -15.81 2.15
C VAL A 436 14.96 -15.43 0.70
N ILE A 437 13.99 -14.54 0.48
CA ILE A 437 13.62 -14.06 -0.85
C ILE A 437 14.78 -13.29 -1.50
N THR A 438 15.44 -12.37 -0.78
CA THR A 438 16.60 -11.63 -1.31
C THR A 438 17.79 -12.53 -1.61
N SER A 439 18.03 -13.55 -0.78
CA SER A 439 19.06 -14.57 -1.01
C SER A 439 18.75 -15.40 -2.26
N PHE A 440 17.48 -15.78 -2.45
CA PHE A 440 17.01 -16.44 -3.67
C PHE A 440 17.23 -15.57 -4.91
N CYS A 441 16.90 -14.28 -4.84
CA CYS A 441 17.13 -13.33 -5.94
C CYS A 441 18.62 -13.24 -6.27
N ALA A 442 19.48 -13.03 -5.26
CA ALA A 442 20.93 -12.96 -5.44
C ALA A 442 21.51 -14.25 -6.05
N LYS A 443 21.11 -15.42 -5.55
CA LYS A 443 21.55 -16.72 -6.07
C LYS A 443 21.11 -16.93 -7.52
N THR A 444 19.90 -16.50 -7.87
CA THR A 444 19.37 -16.60 -9.23
C THR A 444 20.11 -15.67 -10.17
N THR A 445 20.34 -14.41 -9.78
CA THR A 445 21.17 -13.47 -10.53
C THR A 445 22.58 -14.00 -10.75
N MET A 446 23.25 -14.52 -9.72
CA MET A 446 24.61 -15.09 -9.86
C MET A 446 24.62 -16.26 -10.85
N ARG A 447 23.63 -17.15 -10.78
CA ARG A 447 23.51 -18.26 -11.75
C ARG A 447 23.32 -17.76 -13.18
N LEU A 448 22.51 -16.72 -13.38
CA LEU A 448 22.32 -16.11 -14.70
C LEU A 448 23.61 -15.48 -15.21
N LEU A 449 24.34 -14.77 -14.34
CA LEU A 449 25.63 -14.15 -14.70
C LEU A 449 26.71 -15.18 -15.03
N CYS A 450 26.74 -16.35 -14.38
CA CYS A 450 27.73 -17.40 -14.67
C CYS A 450 27.46 -18.21 -15.95
N ILE A 451 26.26 -18.13 -16.52
CA ILE A 451 25.92 -18.81 -17.79
C ILE A 451 26.25 -17.91 -18.99
N ASN A 452 26.39 -16.60 -18.76
CA ASN A 452 26.79 -15.61 -19.75
C ASN A 452 28.30 -15.57 -19.85
#